data_AF-A0A0A6PAU8-F1
#
_entry.id   AF-A0A0A6PAU8-F1
#
_cell.length_a   1.000
_cell.length_b   1.000
_cell.length_c   1.000
_cell.angle_alpha   90.00
_cell.angle_beta   90.00
_cell.angle_gamma   90.00
#
_symmetry.space_group_name_H-M   'P 1'
#
loop_
_entity.id
_entity.type
_entity.pdbx_description
1 polymer ?
#
loop_
_entity_poly.entity_id
_entity_poly.type
_entity_poly.pdbx_seq_one_letter_code
_entity_poly.pdbx_strand_id
1 'polypeptide(L)'
;MNLSNPLPPIWENYKITVDGLKVIKRAVKTKNDLDRRRLLQRTFISKEAPDVDNVDTVAESAETDVQALFVVKLWAAFERFLRIYLQNKCAILKNMTPTDLGEGIYDHFFKEVEYWKPDEILDFLKLNVLKSNEQLAGSAKDIYRYRSDIVHGNQQGKKIYPDFAHTTLDRIIQILLANK
;
A
#
# COMPACT_ATOMS: atom_id res chain seq x y z
N MET A 1 -4.73 -20.73 -9.05
CA MET A 1 -3.66 -20.13 -8.21
C MET A 1 -4.24 -19.85 -6.83
N ASN A 2 -3.53 -20.19 -5.75
CA ASN A 2 -3.96 -19.79 -4.41
C ASN A 2 -3.69 -18.29 -4.24
N LEU A 3 -4.75 -17.51 -4.08
CA LEU A 3 -4.63 -16.09 -3.81
C LEU A 3 -4.11 -15.89 -2.38
N SER A 4 -3.05 -15.11 -2.24
CA SER A 4 -2.46 -14.74 -0.95
C SER A 4 -2.43 -13.23 -0.79
N ASN A 5 -2.30 -12.80 0.46
CA ASN A 5 -2.21 -11.38 0.79
C ASN A 5 -0.82 -10.82 0.40
N PRO A 6 -0.73 -9.81 -0.49
CA PRO A 6 0.54 -9.26 -0.95
C PRO A 6 1.11 -8.17 -0.02
N LEU A 7 0.36 -7.71 0.98
CA LEU A 7 0.76 -6.57 1.83
C LEU A 7 1.85 -6.87 2.86
N PRO A 8 1.94 -8.06 3.50
CA PRO A 8 2.95 -8.34 4.53
C PRO A 8 4.40 -8.01 4.15
N PRO A 9 4.94 -8.44 2.98
CA PRO A 9 6.31 -8.08 2.63
C PRO A 9 6.49 -6.57 2.39
N ILE A 10 5.46 -5.85 1.96
CA ILE A 10 5.51 -4.38 1.81
C ILE A 10 5.59 -3.72 3.19
N TRP A 11 4.79 -4.22 4.13
CA TRP A 11 4.77 -3.74 5.51
C TRP A 11 6.08 -3.98 6.26
N GLU A 12 6.70 -5.15 6.07
CA GLU A 12 8.01 -5.45 6.64
C GLU A 12 9.09 -4.50 6.14
N ASN A 13 9.12 -4.25 4.82
CA ASN A 13 10.03 -3.29 4.22
C ASN A 13 9.83 -1.86 4.76
N TYR A 14 8.58 -1.45 5.03
CA TYR A 14 8.30 -0.16 5.65
C TYR A 14 8.92 -0.07 7.05
N LYS A 15 8.68 -1.07 7.90
CA LYS A 15 9.23 -1.11 9.26
C LYS A 15 10.75 -1.04 9.27
N ILE A 16 11.41 -1.82 8.41
CA ILE A 16 12.88 -1.82 8.26
C ILE A 16 13.37 -0.43 7.83
N THR A 17 12.69 0.21 6.88
CA THR A 17 13.08 1.54 6.40
C THR A 17 12.97 2.59 7.51
N VAL A 18 11.87 2.60 8.25
CA VAL A 18 11.67 3.52 9.39
C VAL A 18 12.70 3.27 10.50
N ASP A 19 13.00 2.02 10.81
CA ASP A 19 14.04 1.70 11.80
C ASP A 19 15.43 2.12 11.31
N GLY A 20 15.73 1.99 10.01
CA GLY A 20 16.93 2.54 9.40
C GLY A 20 17.05 4.06 9.59
N LEU A 21 15.98 4.81 9.37
CA LEU A 21 15.96 6.26 9.60
C LEU A 21 16.19 6.63 11.08
N LYS A 22 15.61 5.87 12.02
CA LYS A 22 15.88 6.05 13.46
C LYS A 22 17.35 5.79 13.81
N VAL A 23 17.96 4.76 13.21
CA VAL A 23 19.38 4.45 13.40
C VAL A 23 20.24 5.59 12.88
N ILE A 24 19.93 6.16 11.71
CA ILE A 24 20.64 7.31 11.15
C ILE A 24 20.54 8.53 12.09
N LYS A 25 19.33 8.88 12.56
CA LYS A 25 19.11 9.97 13.53
C LYS A 25 19.97 9.79 14.79
N ARG A 26 20.06 8.56 15.32
CA ARG A 26 20.89 8.24 16.49
C ARG A 26 22.39 8.28 16.20
N ALA A 27 22.82 7.77 15.05
CA ALA A 27 24.21 7.73 14.65
C ALA A 27 24.81 9.14 14.56
N VAL A 28 24.08 10.09 13.99
CA VAL A 28 24.52 11.49 13.88
C VAL A 28 24.63 12.16 15.25
N LYS A 29 23.73 11.84 16.19
CA LYS A 29 23.75 12.36 17.56
C LYS A 29 24.80 11.71 18.47
N THR A 30 25.64 10.82 17.94
CA THR A 30 26.70 10.16 18.71
C THR A 30 27.79 11.18 19.08
N LYS A 31 28.00 11.36 20.39
CA LYS A 31 28.95 12.34 20.95
C LYS A 31 30.42 12.00 20.66
N ASN A 32 30.76 10.71 20.67
CA ASN A 32 32.12 10.26 20.35
C ASN A 32 32.33 10.34 18.84
N ASP A 33 33.29 11.16 18.40
CA ASP A 33 33.56 11.40 16.98
C ASP A 33 34.03 10.16 16.23
N LEU A 34 34.82 9.28 16.87
CA LEU A 34 35.32 8.07 16.25
C LEU A 34 34.18 7.06 16.03
N ASP A 35 33.30 6.90 17.02
CA ASP A 35 32.11 6.06 16.89
C ASP A 35 31.12 6.63 15.87
N ARG A 36 30.88 7.96 15.88
CA ARG A 36 30.03 8.63 14.88
C ARG A 36 30.55 8.37 13.46
N ARG A 37 31.85 8.56 13.22
CA ARG A 37 32.47 8.28 11.92
C ARG A 37 32.32 6.80 11.54
N ARG A 38 32.52 5.88 12.47
CA ARG A 38 32.37 4.43 12.22
C ARG A 38 30.92 4.04 11.89
N LEU A 39 29.93 4.63 12.57
CA LEU A 39 28.51 4.36 12.31
C LEU A 39 28.03 4.94 10.98
N LEU A 40 28.55 6.10 10.59
CA LEU A 40 28.17 6.78 9.36
C LEU A 40 29.04 6.40 8.16
N GLN A 41 30.14 5.66 8.35
CA GLN A 41 31.07 5.34 7.26
C GLN A 41 30.35 4.74 6.06
N ARG A 42 30.74 5.17 4.86
CA ARG A 42 30.18 4.69 3.58
C ARG A 42 28.70 5.01 3.37
N THR A 43 28.12 5.94 4.14
CA THR A 43 26.77 6.45 3.91
C THR A 43 26.81 7.76 3.13
N PHE A 44 25.69 8.12 2.49
CA PHE A 44 25.50 9.45 1.90
C PHE A 44 25.72 10.57 2.93
N ILE A 45 25.21 10.38 4.16
CA ILE A 45 25.36 11.31 5.29
C ILE A 45 26.84 11.59 5.62
N SER A 46 27.72 10.57 5.53
CA SER A 46 29.16 10.80 5.78
C SER A 46 29.88 11.58 4.69
N LYS A 47 29.34 11.60 3.46
CA LYS A 47 29.95 12.27 2.30
C LYS A 47 29.52 13.73 2.19
N GLU A 48 28.26 14.01 2.50
CA GLU A 48 27.66 15.35 2.34
C GLU A 48 27.82 16.25 3.57
N ALA A 49 28.48 15.75 4.62
CA ALA A 49 28.82 16.47 5.85
C ALA A 49 27.72 17.42 6.37
N PRO A 50 26.51 16.93 6.72
CA PRO A 50 25.54 17.79 7.35
C PRO A 50 26.01 18.12 8.77
N ASP A 51 25.87 19.39 9.16
CA ASP A 51 25.80 19.74 10.59
C ASP A 51 24.70 18.91 11.26
N VAL A 52 24.88 18.61 12.55
CA VAL A 52 23.95 17.79 13.35
C VAL A 52 22.51 18.27 13.23
N ASP A 53 22.30 19.60 13.14
CA ASP A 53 21.00 20.23 13.02
C ASP A 53 20.32 20.00 11.65
N ASN A 54 21.10 19.82 10.59
CA ASN A 54 20.58 19.58 9.24
C ASN A 54 20.07 18.13 9.09
N VAL A 55 20.69 17.16 9.79
CA VAL A 55 20.29 15.74 9.70
C VAL A 55 18.87 15.49 10.17
N ASP A 56 18.44 16.14 11.26
CA ASP A 56 17.06 15.95 11.74
C ASP A 56 16.06 16.39 10.67
N THR A 57 16.31 17.53 10.01
CA THR A 57 15.45 18.03 8.92
C THR A 57 15.46 17.13 7.69
N VAL A 58 16.63 16.63 7.26
CA VAL A 58 16.76 15.72 6.12
C VAL A 58 16.08 14.39 6.42
N ALA A 59 16.25 13.86 7.63
CA ALA A 59 15.66 12.60 8.03
C ALA A 59 14.14 12.70 8.21
N GLU A 60 13.61 13.84 8.66
CA GLU A 60 12.16 14.12 8.71
C GLU A 60 11.54 14.26 7.32
N SER A 61 12.23 14.93 6.39
CA SER A 61 11.82 14.99 4.98
C SER A 61 11.79 13.60 4.36
N ALA A 62 12.88 12.84 4.50
CA ALA A 62 12.98 11.48 4.00
C ALA A 62 11.92 10.56 4.62
N GLU A 63 11.64 10.71 5.93
CA GLU A 63 10.58 9.95 6.61
C GLU A 63 9.20 10.26 6.03
N THR A 64 8.92 11.53 5.74
CA THR A 64 7.65 11.95 5.11
C THR A 64 7.49 11.37 3.71
N ASP A 65 8.54 11.43 2.88
CA ASP A 65 8.52 10.88 1.53
C ASP A 65 8.37 9.35 1.53
N VAL A 66 9.13 8.68 2.39
CA VAL A 66 9.04 7.22 2.58
C VAL A 66 7.62 6.83 3.00
N GLN A 67 7.03 7.52 3.97
CA GLN A 67 5.65 7.24 4.40
C GLN A 67 4.66 7.37 3.24
N ALA A 68 4.74 8.45 2.45
CA ALA A 68 3.89 8.66 1.29
C ALA A 68 4.06 7.54 0.25
N LEU A 69 5.29 7.23 -0.13
CA LEU A 69 5.61 6.18 -1.12
C LEU A 69 5.14 4.79 -0.67
N PHE A 70 5.22 4.48 0.62
CA PHE A 70 4.71 3.20 1.12
C PHE A 70 3.19 3.10 1.04
N VAL A 71 2.44 4.18 1.27
CA VAL A 71 0.97 4.17 1.05
C VAL A 71 0.65 3.91 -0.41
N VAL A 72 1.38 4.55 -1.35
CA VAL A 72 1.22 4.31 -2.79
C VAL A 72 1.48 2.84 -3.14
N LYS A 73 2.56 2.26 -2.62
CA LYS A 73 2.93 0.86 -2.86
C LYS A 73 1.92 -0.14 -2.30
N LEU A 74 1.44 0.11 -1.07
CA LEU A 74 0.38 -0.70 -0.44
C LEU A 74 -0.90 -0.66 -1.28
N TRP A 75 -1.30 0.52 -1.72
CA TRP A 75 -2.49 0.69 -2.57
C TRP A 75 -2.37 -0.07 -3.88
N ALA A 76 -1.25 0.07 -4.60
CA ALA A 76 -1.05 -0.60 -5.89
C ALA A 76 -1.14 -2.14 -5.77
N ALA A 77 -0.55 -2.70 -4.71
CA ALA A 77 -0.61 -4.14 -4.44
C ALA A 77 -2.03 -4.59 -4.07
N PHE A 78 -2.74 -3.81 -3.25
CA PHE A 78 -4.14 -4.05 -2.90
C PHE A 78 -5.06 -4.00 -4.12
N GLU A 79 -4.94 -2.98 -4.96
CA GLU A 79 -5.75 -2.82 -6.17
C GLU A 79 -5.57 -4.02 -7.11
N ARG A 80 -4.32 -4.44 -7.34
CA ARG A 80 -4.05 -5.63 -8.16
C ARG A 80 -4.65 -6.89 -7.54
N PHE A 81 -4.56 -7.04 -6.22
CA PHE A 81 -5.20 -8.14 -5.50
C PHE A 81 -6.72 -8.15 -5.72
N LEU A 82 -7.41 -7.00 -5.62
CA LEU A 82 -8.86 -6.93 -5.81
C LEU A 82 -9.28 -7.39 -7.21
N ARG A 83 -8.57 -6.94 -8.26
CA ARG A 83 -8.88 -7.33 -9.64
C ARG A 83 -8.71 -8.84 -9.83
N ILE A 84 -7.59 -9.40 -9.37
CA ILE A 84 -7.33 -10.84 -9.45
C ILE A 84 -8.37 -11.62 -8.62
N TYR A 85 -8.76 -11.12 -7.44
CA TYR A 85 -9.79 -11.74 -6.61
C TYR A 85 -11.11 -11.86 -7.37
N LEU A 86 -11.60 -10.76 -7.95
CA LEU A 86 -12.85 -10.74 -8.72
C LEU A 86 -12.77 -11.65 -9.95
N GLN A 87 -11.68 -11.59 -10.70
CA GLN A 87 -11.43 -12.48 -11.85
C GLN A 87 -11.49 -13.96 -11.46
N ASN A 88 -10.87 -14.33 -10.32
CA ASN A 88 -10.88 -15.70 -9.83
C ASN A 88 -12.28 -16.12 -9.38
N LYS A 89 -13.05 -15.23 -8.72
CA LYS A 89 -14.42 -15.53 -8.28
C LYS A 89 -15.39 -15.72 -9.44
N CYS A 90 -15.26 -14.93 -10.50
CA CYS A 90 -16.09 -15.05 -11.68
C CYS A 90 -15.77 -16.28 -12.54
N ALA A 91 -14.67 -17.01 -12.27
CA ALA A 91 -14.33 -18.23 -13.01
C ALA A 91 -15.42 -19.31 -12.94
N ILE A 92 -16.31 -19.25 -11.93
CA ILE A 92 -17.48 -20.15 -11.83
C ILE A 92 -18.43 -20.02 -13.03
N LEU A 93 -18.47 -18.86 -13.70
CA LEU A 93 -19.34 -18.62 -14.86
C LEU A 93 -18.99 -19.53 -16.04
N LYS A 94 -17.76 -20.03 -16.13
CA LYS A 94 -17.37 -21.04 -17.13
C LYS A 94 -18.12 -22.36 -16.99
N ASN A 95 -18.69 -22.62 -15.82
CA ASN A 95 -19.48 -23.82 -15.53
C ASN A 95 -20.98 -23.59 -15.72
N MET A 96 -21.40 -22.40 -16.16
CA MET A 96 -22.80 -22.08 -16.41
C MET A 96 -23.28 -22.73 -17.73
N THR A 97 -24.52 -23.23 -17.74
CA THR A 97 -25.15 -23.77 -18.96
C THR A 97 -26.03 -22.70 -19.61
N PRO A 98 -25.94 -22.49 -20.94
CA PRO A 98 -25.03 -23.13 -21.89
C PRO A 98 -23.58 -22.66 -21.74
N THR A 99 -22.62 -23.59 -21.83
CA THR A 99 -21.19 -23.35 -21.55
C THR A 99 -20.62 -22.23 -22.41
N ASP A 100 -20.92 -22.20 -23.71
CA ASP A 100 -20.43 -21.15 -24.63
C ASP A 100 -20.85 -19.74 -24.17
N LEU A 101 -22.07 -19.60 -23.62
CA LEU A 101 -22.54 -18.33 -23.08
C LEU A 101 -21.81 -17.98 -21.77
N GLY A 102 -21.63 -18.97 -20.88
CA GLY A 102 -20.91 -18.81 -19.63
C GLY A 102 -19.46 -18.36 -19.82
N GLU A 103 -18.75 -18.97 -20.78
CA GLU A 103 -17.40 -18.59 -21.17
C GLU A 103 -17.36 -17.18 -21.77
N GLY A 104 -18.29 -16.84 -22.67
CA GLY A 104 -18.39 -15.50 -23.25
C GLY A 104 -18.62 -14.42 -22.19
N ILE A 105 -19.49 -14.67 -21.20
CA ILE A 105 -19.72 -13.73 -20.08
C ILE A 105 -18.45 -13.62 -19.21
N TYR A 106 -17.79 -14.73 -18.90
CA TYR A 106 -16.55 -14.72 -18.13
C TYR A 106 -15.47 -13.89 -18.83
N ASP A 107 -15.22 -14.14 -20.12
CA ASP A 107 -14.17 -13.46 -20.87
C ASP A 107 -14.43 -11.96 -20.99
N HIS A 108 -15.70 -11.57 -21.14
CA HIS A 108 -16.10 -10.17 -21.09
C HIS A 108 -15.82 -9.56 -19.72
N PHE A 109 -16.33 -10.16 -18.64
CA PHE A 109 -16.12 -9.68 -17.28
C PHE A 109 -14.62 -9.59 -16.91
N PHE A 110 -13.84 -10.60 -17.27
CA PHE A 110 -12.41 -10.68 -16.97
C PHE A 110 -11.62 -9.51 -17.56
N LYS A 111 -12.03 -9.04 -18.75
CA LYS A 111 -11.45 -7.85 -19.41
C LYS A 111 -11.97 -6.56 -18.78
N GLU A 112 -13.28 -6.46 -18.57
CA GLU A 112 -13.92 -5.25 -18.04
C GLU A 112 -13.40 -4.88 -16.65
N VAL A 113 -13.20 -5.87 -15.77
CA VAL A 113 -12.74 -5.63 -14.40
C VAL A 113 -11.32 -5.04 -14.32
N GLU A 114 -10.51 -5.11 -15.38
CA GLU A 114 -9.22 -4.40 -15.45
C GLU A 114 -9.39 -2.89 -15.67
N TYR A 115 -10.51 -2.47 -16.25
CA TYR A 115 -10.81 -1.06 -16.53
C TYR A 115 -11.70 -0.40 -15.48
N TRP A 116 -12.26 -1.16 -14.55
CA TRP A 116 -13.06 -0.61 -13.46
C TRP A 116 -12.23 0.38 -12.64
N LYS A 117 -12.83 1.52 -12.30
CA LYS A 117 -12.23 2.48 -11.39
C LYS A 117 -12.18 1.87 -9.98
N PRO A 118 -11.15 2.18 -9.18
CA PRO A 118 -11.08 1.63 -7.84
C PRO A 118 -12.28 1.98 -6.95
N ASP A 119 -12.87 3.17 -7.13
CA ASP A 119 -14.10 3.55 -6.42
C ASP A 119 -15.29 2.63 -6.74
N GLU A 120 -15.43 2.20 -8.00
CA GLU A 120 -16.49 1.30 -8.46
C GLU A 120 -16.30 -0.09 -7.86
N ILE A 121 -15.06 -0.59 -7.85
CA ILE A 121 -14.72 -1.86 -7.18
C ILE A 121 -15.06 -1.78 -5.69
N LEU A 122 -14.69 -0.69 -5.01
CA LEU A 122 -14.95 -0.53 -3.58
C LEU A 122 -16.44 -0.40 -3.26
N ASP A 123 -17.22 0.30 -4.09
CA ASP A 123 -18.68 0.37 -3.93
C ASP A 123 -19.33 -0.99 -4.16
N PHE A 124 -18.89 -1.73 -5.18
CA PHE A 124 -19.34 -3.09 -5.41
C PHE A 124 -19.05 -3.98 -4.19
N LEU A 125 -17.85 -3.93 -3.63
CA LEU A 125 -17.50 -4.71 -2.44
C LEU A 125 -18.30 -4.25 -1.20
N LYS A 126 -18.50 -2.94 -1.03
CA LYS A 126 -19.30 -2.34 0.06
C LYS A 126 -20.70 -2.93 0.13
N LEU A 127 -21.40 -2.97 -1.00
CA LEU A 127 -22.79 -3.44 -1.08
C LEU A 127 -22.93 -4.96 -0.87
N ASN A 128 -21.86 -5.71 -1.11
CA ASN A 128 -21.88 -7.17 -1.10
C ASN A 128 -21.08 -7.73 0.09
N VAL A 129 -19.78 -7.94 -0.08
CA VAL A 129 -18.94 -8.69 0.86
C VAL A 129 -18.56 -7.88 2.11
N LEU A 130 -18.60 -6.55 2.02
CA LEU A 130 -18.26 -5.64 3.12
C LEU A 130 -19.49 -5.01 3.79
N LYS A 131 -20.70 -5.55 3.59
CA LYS A 131 -21.94 -4.98 4.14
C LYS A 131 -21.93 -4.81 5.67
N SER A 132 -21.24 -5.68 6.41
CA SER A 132 -21.07 -5.56 7.87
C SER A 132 -19.86 -4.71 8.28
N ASN A 133 -19.09 -4.20 7.33
CA ASN A 133 -17.86 -3.45 7.53
C ASN A 133 -17.76 -2.28 6.54
N GLU A 134 -18.87 -1.60 6.27
CA GLU A 134 -18.96 -0.58 5.22
C GLU A 134 -17.94 0.55 5.37
N GLN A 135 -17.55 0.87 6.61
CA GLN A 135 -16.52 1.87 6.87
C GLN A 135 -15.17 1.52 6.24
N LEU A 136 -14.85 0.23 6.05
CA LEU A 136 -13.59 -0.18 5.41
C LEU A 136 -13.52 0.26 3.96
N ALA A 137 -14.64 0.19 3.22
CA ALA A 137 -14.69 0.69 1.85
C ALA A 137 -14.49 2.21 1.81
N GLY A 138 -15.11 2.94 2.75
CA GLY A 138 -14.88 4.39 2.91
C GLY A 138 -13.42 4.73 3.19
N SER A 139 -12.81 4.07 4.17
CA SER A 139 -11.38 4.26 4.50
C SER A 139 -10.45 3.90 3.33
N ALA A 140 -10.77 2.86 2.55
CA ALA A 140 -10.02 2.50 1.35
C ALA A 140 -10.12 3.57 0.27
N LYS A 141 -11.29 4.23 0.10
CA LYS A 141 -11.44 5.38 -0.79
C LYS A 141 -10.61 6.58 -0.35
N ASP A 142 -10.53 6.84 0.95
CA ASP A 142 -9.65 7.89 1.47
C ASP A 142 -8.18 7.60 1.16
N ILE A 143 -7.75 6.34 1.30
CA ILE A 143 -6.39 5.89 0.93
C ILE A 143 -6.14 6.07 -0.58
N TYR A 144 -7.11 5.71 -1.42
CA TYR A 144 -7.03 5.91 -2.87
C TYR A 144 -6.84 7.38 -3.25
N ARG A 145 -7.63 8.28 -2.64
CA ARG A 145 -7.55 9.72 -2.86
C ARG A 145 -6.18 10.26 -2.45
N TYR A 146 -5.70 9.89 -1.27
CA TYR A 146 -4.36 10.29 -0.82
C TYR A 146 -3.25 9.78 -1.75
N ARG A 147 -3.35 8.54 -2.25
CA ARG A 147 -2.42 8.03 -3.28
C ARG A 147 -2.48 8.88 -4.54
N SER A 148 -3.67 9.28 -4.98
CA SER A 148 -3.85 10.15 -6.15
C SER A 148 -3.18 11.50 -5.91
N ASP A 149 -3.38 12.10 -4.74
CA ASP A 149 -2.78 13.37 -4.37
C ASP A 149 -1.25 13.31 -4.41
N ILE A 150 -0.63 12.26 -3.83
CA ILE A 150 0.82 12.04 -3.89
C ILE A 150 1.31 11.97 -5.33
N VAL A 151 0.66 11.17 -6.18
CA VAL A 151 1.09 10.94 -7.57
C VAL A 151 0.98 12.21 -8.42
N HIS A 152 0.02 13.08 -8.13
CA HIS A 152 -0.16 14.36 -8.83
C HIS A 152 0.58 15.54 -8.17
N GLY A 153 1.31 15.30 -7.08
CA GLY A 153 2.04 16.35 -6.36
C GLY A 153 1.17 17.30 -5.54
N ASN A 154 -0.09 16.93 -5.27
CA ASN A 154 -1.02 17.73 -4.47
C ASN A 154 -0.83 17.42 -2.98
N GLN A 155 -0.49 18.42 -2.16
CA GLN A 155 -0.30 18.24 -0.72
C GLN A 155 -1.47 18.78 0.14
N GLN A 156 -2.60 19.11 -0.48
CA GLN A 156 -3.72 19.75 0.22
C GLN A 156 -4.67 18.77 0.93
N GLY A 157 -4.49 17.46 0.72
CA GLY A 157 -5.32 16.40 1.29
C GLY A 157 -4.95 16.01 2.73
N LYS A 158 -5.86 15.27 3.38
CA LYS A 158 -5.61 14.65 4.69
C LYS A 158 -4.44 13.66 4.58
N LYS A 159 -3.39 13.86 5.39
CA LYS A 159 -2.25 12.93 5.45
C LYS A 159 -2.71 11.55 5.94
N ILE A 160 -2.35 10.51 5.19
CA ILE A 160 -2.58 9.11 5.57
C ILE A 160 -1.24 8.45 5.87
N TYR A 161 -1.19 7.75 7.00
CA TYR A 161 0.00 7.03 7.44
C TYR A 161 -0.02 5.58 6.96
N PRO A 162 1.16 4.97 6.69
CA PRO A 162 1.27 3.58 6.27
C PRO A 162 0.59 2.57 7.19
N ASP A 163 0.56 2.81 8.50
CA ASP A 163 -0.09 1.91 9.48
C ASP A 163 -1.60 1.82 9.27
N PHE A 164 -2.25 2.98 9.12
CA PHE A 164 -3.68 3.06 8.82
C PHE A 164 -3.99 2.42 7.47
N ALA A 165 -3.17 2.72 6.46
CA ALA A 165 -3.34 2.14 5.12
C ALA A 165 -3.19 0.61 5.16
N HIS A 166 -2.10 0.10 5.75
CA HIS A 166 -1.85 -1.32 5.89
C HIS A 166 -3.00 -2.02 6.62
N THR A 167 -3.37 -1.53 7.80
CA THR A 167 -4.42 -2.15 8.63
C THR A 167 -5.77 -2.19 7.91
N THR A 168 -6.15 -1.09 7.24
CA THR A 168 -7.41 -1.02 6.50
C THR A 168 -7.44 -2.00 5.32
N LEU A 169 -6.40 -1.95 4.48
CA LEU A 169 -6.33 -2.76 3.26
C LEU A 169 -6.16 -4.24 3.59
N ASP A 170 -5.33 -4.58 4.57
CA ASP A 170 -5.16 -5.94 5.10
C ASP A 170 -6.50 -6.49 5.58
N ARG A 171 -7.25 -5.71 6.37
CA ARG A 171 -8.53 -6.16 6.89
C ARG A 171 -9.52 -6.52 5.77
N ILE A 172 -9.59 -5.71 4.70
CA ILE A 172 -10.42 -6.01 3.53
C ILE A 172 -9.94 -7.32 2.89
N ILE A 173 -8.64 -7.49 2.66
CA ILE A 173 -8.08 -8.72 2.08
C ILE A 173 -8.43 -9.94 2.92
N GLN A 174 -8.29 -9.88 4.25
CA GLN A 174 -8.62 -11.00 5.13
C GLN A 174 -10.10 -11.37 5.04
N ILE A 175 -11.01 -10.40 4.96
CA ILE A 175 -12.44 -10.67 4.75
C ILE A 175 -12.66 -11.37 3.41
N LEU A 176 -12.02 -10.90 2.34
CA LEU A 176 -12.16 -11.50 1.00
C LEU A 176 -11.61 -12.93 0.95
N LEU A 177 -10.47 -13.19 1.60
CA LEU A 177 -9.84 -14.51 1.67
C LEU A 177 -10.58 -15.49 2.59
N ALA A 178 -11.29 -15.00 3.61
CA ALA A 178 -12.14 -15.84 4.47
C ALA A 178 -13.40 -16.34 3.73
N ASN A 179 -13.91 -15.53 2.80
CA ASN A 179 -15.04 -15.89 1.93
C ASN A 179 -14.57 -16.72 0.72
N LYS A 180 -13.96 -17.90 0.95
CA LYS A 180 -13.55 -18.81 -0.13
C LYS A 180 -14.72 -19.40 -0.90
#